data_AF-A0A820RUB1-F1
#
_entry.id   AF-A0A820RUB1-F1
#
_cell.length_a   1.000
_cell.length_b   1.000
_cell.length_c   1.000
_cell.angle_alpha   90.00
_cell.angle_beta   90.00
_cell.angle_gamma   90.00
#
_symmetry.space_group_name_H-M   'P 1'
#
loop_
_entity.id
_entity.type
_entity.pdbx_description
1 polymer ?
#
loop_
_entity_poly.entity_id
_entity_poly.type
_entity_poly.pdbx_seq_one_letter_code
_entity_poly.pdbx_strand_id
1 'polypeptide(L)'
;YTPAQLKENIQNQDFRDNLLKYLEDVVKEDLDLFREEANDGTSTTSDISVSIQETGSITDEVVPGCLSTPNPDSGDFHRIFCKDVVRLVETSNIHKHSTTCYKYSKGKSDTSKTCGMRMPRVLVKTSNIDLSTGQITMRRSHPWINNFNEWLISACRSNMDIKFIWSGNDAKALVYYITDYVTKSTLAFHDMFALAQQGIKSIEQQRVTNSIDNAIEKSRKLVLRCYNMIASQQEVSGVQVASYLMNYDDHYTTHTFRNLFLISIENYLQAELSKARLQEKDIDEERLEDMTMPFDEEQEEDTKQTEEQFLLEPTQTKNGARFVMVNTRLDYQHRSKDLLALCLYDFVSHFHKKLLDKSDRHLIKSANGPEDAHPQASSHIVIKHTNPVVPVLVGPQIPRQEREETRERYSRALLT
;
A
#
# COMPACT_ATOMS: atom_id res chain seq x y z
N TYR A 1 -12.86 -14.28 -23.79
CA TYR A 1 -13.15 -15.71 -23.98
C TYR A 1 -12.98 -16.46 -22.67
N THR A 2 -13.87 -17.40 -22.36
CA THR A 2 -13.65 -18.33 -21.24
C THR A 2 -12.60 -19.39 -21.63
N PRO A 3 -11.92 -20.06 -20.67
CA PRO A 3 -10.97 -21.14 -20.99
C PRO A 3 -11.59 -22.27 -21.84
N ALA A 4 -12.91 -22.50 -21.74
CA ALA A 4 -13.62 -23.47 -22.56
C ALA A 4 -13.77 -23.02 -24.02
N GLN A 5 -14.21 -21.77 -24.24
CA GLN A 5 -14.32 -21.17 -25.59
C GLN A 5 -12.96 -21.12 -26.29
N LEU A 6 -11.91 -20.84 -25.53
CA LEU A 6 -10.54 -20.83 -26.00
C LEU A 6 -10.06 -22.21 -26.49
N LYS A 7 -10.41 -23.30 -25.78
CA LYS A 7 -10.13 -24.67 -26.22
C LYS A 7 -10.86 -25.08 -27.49
N GLU A 8 -12.10 -24.62 -27.66
CA GLU A 8 -12.88 -24.87 -28.87
C GLU A 8 -12.26 -24.13 -30.07
N ASN A 9 -11.87 -22.87 -29.89
CA ASN A 9 -11.25 -22.07 -30.93
C ASN A 9 -9.86 -22.58 -31.35
N ILE A 10 -9.12 -23.28 -30.48
CA ILE A 10 -7.85 -23.95 -30.85
C ILE A 10 -8.06 -24.99 -31.95
N GLN A 11 -9.27 -25.54 -32.15
CA GLN A 11 -9.50 -26.46 -33.27
C GLN A 11 -9.34 -25.76 -34.62
N ASN A 12 -9.61 -24.46 -34.68
CA ASN A 12 -9.38 -23.64 -35.86
C ASN A 12 -7.89 -23.32 -36.02
N GLN A 13 -7.34 -23.66 -37.18
CA GLN A 13 -5.94 -23.42 -37.51
C GLN A 13 -5.59 -21.93 -37.52
N ASP A 14 -6.43 -21.07 -38.11
CA ASP A 14 -6.16 -19.64 -38.19
C ASP A 14 -6.05 -19.01 -36.80
N PHE A 15 -6.87 -19.48 -35.86
CA PHE A 15 -6.81 -19.02 -34.48
C PHE A 15 -5.51 -19.45 -33.79
N ARG A 16 -5.05 -20.69 -34.01
CA ARG A 16 -3.78 -21.18 -33.44
C ARG A 16 -2.59 -20.39 -33.96
N ASP A 17 -2.53 -20.14 -35.27
CA ASP A 17 -1.42 -19.45 -35.89
C ASP A 17 -1.34 -17.99 -35.42
N ASN A 18 -2.49 -17.32 -35.32
CA ASN A 18 -2.57 -15.96 -34.76
C ASN A 18 -2.22 -15.92 -33.26
N LEU A 19 -2.66 -16.91 -32.48
CA LEU A 19 -2.33 -17.00 -31.06
C LEU A 19 -0.82 -17.22 -30.85
N LEU A 20 -0.20 -18.14 -31.61
CA LEU A 20 1.23 -18.38 -31.55
C LEU A 20 2.01 -17.12 -31.92
N LYS A 21 1.61 -16.43 -32.99
CA LYS A 21 2.23 -15.16 -33.40
C LYS A 21 2.15 -14.10 -32.29
N TYR A 22 0.99 -13.95 -31.65
CA TYR A 22 0.83 -13.06 -30.50
C TYR A 22 1.72 -13.46 -29.33
N LEU A 23 1.81 -14.75 -29.00
CA LEU A 23 2.62 -15.22 -27.90
C LEU A 23 4.12 -15.08 -28.18
N GLU A 24 4.57 -15.30 -29.41
CA GLU A 24 5.96 -15.09 -29.81
C GLU A 24 6.34 -13.60 -29.81
N ASP A 25 5.37 -12.70 -29.99
CA ASP A 25 5.59 -11.26 -29.86
C ASP A 25 5.75 -10.84 -28.39
N VAL A 26 4.91 -11.37 -27.50
CA VAL A 26 4.87 -10.96 -26.09
C VAL A 26 5.87 -11.71 -25.21
N VAL A 27 6.05 -13.01 -25.41
CA VAL A 27 6.84 -13.90 -24.56
C VAL A 27 7.99 -14.50 -25.34
N LYS A 28 9.20 -14.03 -25.05
CA LYS A 28 10.44 -14.50 -25.63
C LYS A 28 11.08 -15.54 -24.71
N GLU A 29 11.50 -16.65 -25.31
CA GLU A 29 12.34 -17.67 -24.66
C GLU A 29 13.59 -17.99 -25.49
N ASP A 30 13.84 -17.19 -26.53
CA ASP A 30 14.96 -17.31 -27.43
C ASP A 30 15.66 -15.95 -27.56
N LEU A 31 16.99 -15.98 -27.52
CA LEU A 31 17.85 -14.82 -27.69
C LEU A 31 18.49 -14.75 -29.07
N ASP A 32 18.43 -15.81 -29.87
CA ASP A 32 19.18 -15.91 -31.12
C ASP A 32 18.70 -14.90 -32.16
N LEU A 33 17.39 -14.62 -32.24
CA LEU A 33 16.86 -13.54 -33.11
C LEU A 33 17.48 -12.17 -32.78
N PHE A 34 17.59 -11.84 -31.49
CA PHE A 34 18.18 -10.57 -31.07
C PHE A 34 19.68 -10.51 -31.37
N ARG A 35 20.37 -11.65 -31.35
CA ARG A 35 21.80 -11.74 -31.71
C ARG A 35 22.00 -11.54 -33.21
N GLU A 36 21.15 -12.16 -34.03
CA GLU A 36 21.17 -11.99 -35.49
C GLU A 36 20.93 -10.52 -35.86
N GLU A 37 19.88 -9.91 -35.31
CA GLU A 37 19.53 -8.50 -35.55
C GLU A 37 20.58 -7.51 -35.01
N ALA A 38 21.30 -7.87 -33.93
CA ALA A 38 22.40 -7.06 -33.42
C ALA A 38 23.66 -7.12 -34.31
N ASN A 39 23.84 -8.23 -35.06
CA ASN A 39 25.04 -8.53 -35.83
C ASN A 39 24.95 -8.18 -37.32
N ASP A 40 23.76 -7.91 -37.86
CA ASP A 40 23.52 -7.56 -39.28
C ASP A 40 24.14 -6.21 -39.75
N GLY A 41 25.09 -5.66 -38.99
CA GLY A 41 25.97 -4.56 -39.40
C GLY A 41 27.33 -4.98 -39.96
N THR A 42 27.77 -6.24 -39.84
CA THR A 42 29.03 -6.73 -40.46
C THR A 42 29.10 -8.26 -40.49
N SER A 43 29.44 -8.78 -41.66
CA SER A 43 29.55 -10.19 -42.02
C SER A 43 30.53 -11.03 -41.17
N THR A 44 30.24 -12.34 -41.20
CA THR A 44 31.15 -13.51 -41.08
C THR A 44 31.57 -14.02 -39.70
N THR A 45 30.95 -15.16 -39.34
CA THR A 45 31.55 -16.39 -38.78
C THR A 45 32.53 -16.25 -37.61
N SER A 46 32.09 -16.69 -36.43
CA SER A 46 32.67 -17.86 -35.76
C SER A 46 31.88 -18.15 -34.50
N ASP A 47 31.69 -19.43 -34.20
CA ASP A 47 31.28 -19.95 -32.90
C ASP A 47 32.02 -19.25 -31.75
N ILE A 48 31.44 -18.21 -31.18
CA ILE A 48 31.83 -17.75 -29.86
C ILE A 48 31.00 -18.56 -28.88
N SER A 49 31.42 -19.81 -28.70
CA SER A 49 31.38 -20.39 -27.37
C SER A 49 32.11 -19.39 -26.46
N VAL A 50 31.35 -18.57 -25.73
CA VAL A 50 31.92 -17.73 -24.67
C VAL A 50 32.32 -18.70 -23.57
N SER A 51 33.48 -19.32 -23.74
CA SER A 51 34.27 -19.80 -22.62
C SER A 51 34.56 -18.57 -21.79
N ILE A 52 34.02 -18.53 -20.57
CA ILE A 52 34.44 -17.57 -19.55
C ILE A 52 35.91 -17.87 -19.27
N GLN A 53 36.81 -17.30 -20.07
CA GLN A 53 38.19 -17.14 -19.68
C GLN A 53 38.23 -15.90 -18.81
N GLU A 54 38.53 -16.14 -17.54
CA GLU A 54 38.99 -15.17 -16.57
C GLU A 54 40.16 -14.38 -17.18
N THR A 55 39.86 -13.31 -17.91
CA THR A 55 40.84 -12.31 -18.30
C THR A 55 40.64 -11.12 -17.40
N GLY A 56 41.59 -10.98 -16.47
CA GLY A 56 41.68 -9.85 -15.58
C GLY A 56 41.83 -8.54 -16.36
N SER A 57 40.80 -7.72 -16.29
CA SER A 57 40.87 -6.27 -16.31
C SER A 57 39.61 -5.76 -15.64
N ILE A 58 39.72 -5.34 -14.38
CA ILE A 58 38.67 -4.60 -13.67
C ILE A 58 38.60 -3.23 -14.34
N THR A 59 37.89 -3.16 -15.46
CA THR A 59 37.21 -1.93 -15.83
C THR A 59 35.88 -1.98 -15.09
N ASP A 60 35.56 -0.92 -14.36
CA ASP A 60 34.27 -0.70 -13.72
C ASP A 60 33.16 -0.60 -14.79
N GLU A 61 32.86 -1.70 -15.49
CA GLU A 61 31.68 -1.77 -16.32
C GLU A 61 30.47 -1.75 -15.38
N VAL A 62 29.85 -0.58 -15.32
CA VAL A 62 28.57 -0.37 -14.66
C VAL A 62 27.62 -1.49 -15.06
N VAL A 63 27.07 -2.17 -14.05
CA VAL A 63 26.12 -3.28 -14.24
C VAL A 63 25.02 -2.83 -15.20
N PRO A 64 24.63 -3.64 -16.20
CA PRO A 64 23.62 -3.26 -17.17
C PRO A 64 22.35 -2.68 -16.54
N GLY A 65 21.95 -3.17 -15.36
CA GLY A 65 20.84 -2.66 -14.56
C GLY A 65 20.86 -1.16 -14.23
N CYS A 66 22.05 -0.55 -14.18
CA CYS A 66 22.24 0.85 -13.81
C CYS A 66 22.40 1.79 -15.03
N LEU A 67 22.37 1.25 -16.24
CA LEU A 67 22.48 2.03 -17.48
C LEU A 67 21.11 2.58 -17.90
N SER A 68 21.11 3.69 -18.62
CA SER A 68 19.88 4.22 -19.23
C SER A 68 19.36 3.31 -20.33
N THR A 69 18.04 3.33 -20.55
CA THR A 69 17.44 2.68 -21.71
C THR A 69 17.92 3.31 -23.02
N PRO A 70 18.06 2.51 -24.10
CA PRO A 70 18.37 3.05 -25.43
C PRO A 70 17.36 4.13 -25.85
N ASN A 71 17.85 5.22 -26.46
CA ASN A 71 17.00 6.32 -26.91
C ASN A 71 16.18 5.91 -28.16
N PRO A 72 14.84 5.90 -28.10
CA PRO A 72 13.97 5.57 -29.23
C PRO A 72 14.16 6.47 -30.46
N ASP A 73 14.58 7.72 -30.25
CA ASP A 73 14.76 8.71 -31.34
C ASP A 73 16.09 8.55 -32.09
N SER A 74 16.94 7.59 -31.69
CA SER A 74 18.21 7.34 -32.37
C SER A 74 17.99 6.59 -33.69
N GLY A 75 18.69 7.00 -34.75
CA GLY A 75 18.58 6.34 -36.07
C GLY A 75 18.98 4.85 -36.05
N ASP A 76 19.83 4.46 -35.09
CA ASP A 76 20.29 3.08 -34.86
C ASP A 76 19.55 2.38 -33.71
N PHE A 77 18.40 2.91 -33.26
CA PHE A 77 17.70 2.44 -32.06
C PHE A 77 17.52 0.92 -32.04
N HIS A 78 17.02 0.34 -33.14
CA HIS A 78 16.74 -1.10 -33.22
C HIS A 78 17.97 -1.95 -32.91
N ARG A 79 19.11 -1.64 -33.54
CA ARG A 79 20.36 -2.38 -33.35
C ARG A 79 20.90 -2.23 -31.93
N ILE A 80 20.84 -1.01 -31.38
CA ILE A 80 21.29 -0.72 -30.01
C ILE A 80 20.37 -1.42 -29.00
N PHE A 81 19.07 -1.42 -29.25
CA PHE A 81 18.05 -2.06 -28.44
C PHE A 81 18.25 -3.57 -28.39
N CYS A 82 18.38 -4.26 -29.53
CA CYS A 82 18.62 -5.70 -29.55
C CYS A 82 19.92 -6.07 -28.82
N LYS A 83 20.99 -5.28 -28.99
CA LYS A 83 22.25 -5.47 -28.25
C LYS A 83 22.08 -5.28 -26.73
N ASP A 84 21.30 -4.30 -26.30
CA ASP A 84 21.02 -4.05 -24.88
C ASP A 84 20.17 -5.18 -24.28
N VAL A 85 19.16 -5.67 -25.00
CA VAL A 85 18.35 -6.84 -24.61
C VAL A 85 19.23 -8.08 -24.44
N VAL A 86 20.12 -8.38 -25.40
CA VAL A 86 21.08 -9.48 -25.29
C VAL A 86 21.91 -9.37 -24.01
N ARG A 87 22.49 -8.19 -23.76
CA ARG A 87 23.32 -7.94 -22.56
C ARG A 87 22.51 -8.12 -21.27
N LEU A 88 21.27 -7.62 -21.21
CA LEU A 88 20.40 -7.73 -20.05
C LEU A 88 19.99 -9.18 -19.78
N VAL A 89 19.59 -9.91 -20.82
CA VAL A 89 19.19 -11.31 -20.70
C VAL A 89 20.35 -12.17 -20.20
N GLU A 90 21.53 -12.02 -20.79
CA GLU A 90 22.71 -12.80 -20.42
C GLU A 90 23.19 -12.51 -18.99
N THR A 91 23.11 -11.25 -18.58
CA THR A 91 23.57 -10.83 -17.25
C THR A 91 22.57 -11.18 -16.15
N SER A 92 21.29 -10.93 -16.40
CA SER A 92 20.26 -10.89 -15.34
C SER A 92 19.14 -11.93 -15.51
N ASN A 93 18.94 -12.48 -16.71
CA ASN A 93 17.80 -13.37 -17.01
C ASN A 93 18.20 -14.82 -17.33
N ILE A 94 19.49 -15.14 -17.26
CA ILE A 94 19.99 -16.52 -17.28
C ILE A 94 20.07 -17.05 -15.85
N HIS A 95 19.43 -18.18 -15.62
CA HIS A 95 19.43 -18.83 -14.31
C HIS A 95 20.82 -19.30 -13.91
N LYS A 96 21.28 -18.82 -12.76
CA LYS A 96 22.45 -19.33 -12.05
C LYS A 96 21.98 -19.97 -10.76
N HIS A 97 22.41 -21.20 -10.50
CA HIS A 97 22.02 -21.90 -9.29
C HIS A 97 22.48 -21.15 -8.04
N SER A 98 21.58 -21.07 -7.08
CA SER A 98 21.83 -20.52 -5.75
C SER A 98 21.28 -21.48 -4.68
N THR A 99 21.55 -21.19 -3.41
CA THR A 99 21.04 -21.99 -2.29
C THR A 99 19.51 -22.10 -2.29
N THR A 100 18.80 -21.08 -2.79
CA THR A 100 17.33 -21.09 -2.87
C THR A 100 16.80 -22.12 -3.86
N CYS A 101 17.58 -22.46 -4.90
CA CYS A 101 17.20 -23.47 -5.90
C CYS A 101 17.00 -24.85 -5.27
N TYR A 102 17.71 -25.13 -4.18
CA TYR A 102 17.67 -26.42 -3.50
C TYR A 102 16.93 -26.39 -2.17
N LYS A 103 16.35 -25.23 -1.78
CA LYS A 103 15.65 -25.04 -0.49
C LYS A 103 14.56 -26.09 -0.25
N TYR A 104 13.87 -26.50 -1.30
CA TYR A 104 12.78 -27.49 -1.23
C TYR A 104 13.15 -28.84 -1.85
N SER A 105 14.41 -29.04 -2.24
CA SER A 105 14.89 -30.32 -2.77
C SER A 105 14.98 -31.31 -1.62
N LYS A 106 13.90 -32.07 -1.38
CA LYS A 106 13.86 -33.12 -0.37
C LYS A 106 14.93 -34.16 -0.68
N GLY A 107 15.86 -34.37 0.25
CA GLY A 107 17.01 -35.25 0.09
C GLY A 107 16.64 -36.65 -0.41
N LYS A 108 16.94 -36.91 -1.67
CA LYS A 108 17.13 -38.26 -2.21
C LYS A 108 18.43 -38.20 -3.03
N SER A 109 19.52 -38.56 -2.35
CA SER A 109 20.92 -38.59 -2.80
C SER A 109 21.47 -37.29 -3.43
N ASP A 110 22.76 -37.04 -3.23
CA ASP A 110 23.47 -35.87 -3.76
C ASP A 110 23.47 -35.82 -5.31
N THR A 111 23.13 -36.95 -5.94
CA THR A 111 23.05 -37.17 -7.39
C THR A 111 21.73 -36.78 -8.04
N SER A 112 20.71 -36.33 -7.30
CA SER A 112 19.37 -36.01 -7.86
C SER A 112 18.76 -34.72 -7.27
N LYS A 113 19.58 -33.71 -6.95
CA LYS A 113 19.04 -32.40 -6.56
C LYS A 113 18.38 -31.75 -7.78
N THR A 114 17.06 -31.71 -7.79
CA THR A 114 16.30 -31.01 -8.82
C THR A 114 16.22 -29.53 -8.49
N CYS A 115 16.51 -28.67 -9.47
CA CYS A 115 16.37 -27.24 -9.29
C CYS A 115 14.89 -26.89 -9.05
N GLY A 116 14.58 -26.20 -7.97
CA GLY A 116 13.22 -25.74 -7.67
C GLY A 116 12.61 -24.83 -8.74
N MET A 117 13.47 -24.18 -9.55
CA MET A 117 13.08 -23.39 -10.72
C MET A 117 12.90 -24.23 -12.00
N ARG A 118 13.02 -25.57 -11.91
CA ARG A 118 12.87 -26.54 -13.01
C ARG A 118 13.85 -26.31 -14.17
N MET A 119 15.09 -25.99 -13.84
CA MET A 119 16.19 -25.89 -14.80
C MET A 119 17.01 -27.20 -14.82
N PRO A 120 17.59 -27.61 -15.97
CA PRO A 120 17.47 -27.01 -17.30
C PRO A 120 16.10 -27.28 -17.94
N ARG A 121 15.60 -26.35 -18.76
CA ARG A 121 14.37 -26.53 -19.53
C ARG A 121 14.65 -27.21 -20.88
N VAL A 122 13.64 -27.89 -21.42
CA VAL A 122 13.70 -28.55 -22.73
C VAL A 122 13.85 -27.52 -23.84
N LEU A 123 14.76 -27.76 -24.79
CA LEU A 123 14.92 -26.95 -25.99
C LEU A 123 13.83 -27.24 -27.00
N VAL A 124 13.31 -26.20 -27.64
CA VAL A 124 12.18 -26.30 -28.57
C VAL A 124 12.54 -25.47 -29.80
N LYS A 125 12.60 -26.09 -30.98
CA LYS A 125 13.02 -25.42 -32.21
C LYS A 125 11.96 -24.46 -32.76
N THR A 126 10.69 -24.78 -32.59
CA THR A 126 9.56 -24.01 -33.13
C THR A 126 8.40 -24.03 -32.14
N SER A 127 7.72 -22.89 -31.96
CA SER A 127 6.57 -22.82 -31.08
C SER A 127 5.42 -23.68 -31.60
N ASN A 128 4.70 -24.34 -30.71
CA ASN A 128 3.61 -25.25 -31.07
C ASN A 128 2.56 -25.32 -29.95
N ILE A 129 1.34 -25.69 -30.34
CA ILE A 129 0.23 -25.99 -29.44
C ILE A 129 -0.14 -27.46 -29.62
N ASP A 130 0.03 -28.27 -28.58
CA ASP A 130 -0.45 -29.65 -28.58
C ASP A 130 -1.99 -29.66 -28.50
N LEU A 131 -2.64 -30.20 -29.53
CA LEU A 131 -4.11 -30.26 -29.64
C LEU A 131 -4.75 -31.19 -28.61
N SER A 132 -4.02 -32.19 -28.13
CA SER A 132 -4.54 -33.20 -27.21
C SER A 132 -4.54 -32.70 -25.76
N THR A 133 -3.46 -32.02 -25.35
CA THR A 133 -3.29 -31.51 -23.99
C THR A 133 -3.66 -30.02 -23.87
N GLY A 134 -3.64 -29.27 -24.98
CA GLY A 134 -3.72 -27.82 -24.99
C GLY A 134 -2.44 -27.13 -24.50
N GLN A 135 -1.33 -27.86 -24.36
CA GLN A 135 -0.07 -27.32 -23.88
C GLN A 135 0.59 -26.47 -24.97
N ILE A 136 0.97 -25.25 -24.62
CA ILE A 136 1.72 -24.35 -25.49
C ILE A 136 3.20 -24.49 -25.16
N THR A 137 4.01 -24.73 -26.18
CA THR A 137 5.48 -24.73 -26.08
C THR A 137 6.04 -23.65 -26.97
N MET A 138 6.83 -22.74 -26.41
CA MET A 138 7.47 -21.65 -27.15
C MET A 138 8.86 -22.09 -27.65
N ARG A 139 9.30 -21.50 -28.75
CA ARG A 139 10.67 -21.66 -29.26
C ARG A 139 11.70 -21.21 -28.22
N ARG A 140 12.66 -22.08 -27.92
CA ARG A 140 13.70 -21.90 -26.90
C ARG A 140 15.04 -22.44 -27.38
N SER A 141 16.04 -21.57 -27.47
CA SER A 141 17.43 -21.90 -27.85
C SER A 141 18.33 -22.21 -26.66
N HIS A 142 18.02 -21.66 -25.47
CA HIS A 142 18.87 -21.79 -24.30
C HIS A 142 18.13 -22.44 -23.12
N PRO A 143 18.69 -23.48 -22.47
CA PRO A 143 17.94 -24.24 -21.46
C PRO A 143 17.82 -23.53 -20.10
N TRP A 144 18.62 -22.48 -19.87
CA TRP A 144 18.67 -21.73 -18.60
C TRP A 144 18.04 -20.35 -18.67
N ILE A 145 17.47 -19.97 -19.82
CA ILE A 145 16.85 -18.66 -19.99
C ILE A 145 15.48 -18.63 -19.31
N ASN A 146 15.19 -17.55 -18.58
CA ASN A 146 13.83 -17.26 -18.13
C ASN A 146 13.03 -16.61 -19.25
N ASN A 147 11.71 -16.66 -19.14
CA ASN A 147 10.82 -16.06 -20.11
C ASN A 147 10.85 -14.54 -19.94
N PHE A 148 11.06 -13.79 -21.00
CA PHE A 148 11.12 -12.33 -20.93
C PHE A 148 10.24 -11.67 -21.99
N ASN A 149 9.99 -10.38 -21.79
CA ASN A 149 9.45 -9.50 -22.80
C ASN A 149 10.52 -8.44 -23.08
N GLU A 150 10.81 -8.18 -24.34
CA GLU A 150 11.89 -7.28 -24.77
C GLU A 150 11.72 -5.85 -24.23
N TRP A 151 10.49 -5.33 -24.18
CA TRP A 151 10.20 -3.99 -23.68
C TRP A 151 10.30 -3.92 -22.16
N LEU A 152 9.74 -4.92 -21.47
CA LEU A 152 9.75 -4.96 -20.01
C LEU A 152 11.16 -5.19 -19.46
N ILE A 153 11.97 -6.05 -20.08
CA ILE A 153 13.35 -6.26 -19.60
C ILE A 153 14.20 -5.01 -19.82
N SER A 154 14.01 -4.29 -20.94
CA SER A 154 14.71 -3.02 -21.16
C SER A 154 14.26 -1.93 -20.19
N ALA A 155 12.97 -1.84 -19.85
CA ALA A 155 12.47 -0.85 -18.91
C ALA A 155 12.87 -1.16 -17.45
N CYS A 156 12.72 -2.41 -17.02
CA CYS A 156 12.99 -2.83 -15.64
C CYS A 156 14.45 -3.15 -15.37
N ARG A 157 15.24 -3.44 -16.43
CA ARG A 157 16.67 -3.79 -16.42
C ARG A 157 17.08 -4.82 -15.36
N SER A 158 16.18 -5.77 -15.08
CA SER A 158 16.31 -6.77 -14.02
C SER A 158 15.72 -8.11 -14.46
N ASN A 159 15.99 -9.17 -13.68
CA ASN A 159 15.44 -10.50 -13.92
C ASN A 159 13.91 -10.45 -13.99
N MET A 160 13.32 -11.11 -14.97
CA MET A 160 11.87 -11.21 -15.13
C MET A 160 11.44 -12.63 -15.53
N ASP A 161 10.17 -12.95 -15.26
CA ASP A 161 9.55 -14.19 -15.71
C ASP A 161 8.11 -13.88 -16.13
N ILE A 162 7.85 -13.87 -17.45
CA ILE A 162 6.52 -13.66 -18.00
C ILE A 162 5.88 -15.00 -18.40
N LYS A 163 4.62 -15.20 -18.01
CA LYS A 163 3.86 -16.42 -18.34
C LYS A 163 2.49 -16.09 -18.86
N PHE A 164 2.12 -16.76 -19.94
CA PHE A 164 0.77 -16.75 -20.45
C PHE A 164 -0.13 -17.70 -19.65
N ILE A 165 -1.20 -17.17 -19.07
CA ILE A 165 -2.15 -17.94 -18.27
C ILE A 165 -3.34 -18.29 -19.15
N TRP A 166 -3.41 -19.56 -19.55
CA TRP A 166 -4.40 -20.05 -20.50
C TRP A 166 -5.39 -21.04 -19.89
N SER A 167 -4.90 -21.94 -19.02
CA SER A 167 -5.74 -22.98 -18.44
C SER A 167 -6.30 -22.56 -17.08
N GLY A 168 -7.45 -23.15 -16.71
CA GLY A 168 -8.01 -22.97 -15.36
C GLY A 168 -7.09 -23.50 -14.26
N ASN A 169 -6.23 -24.47 -14.55
CA ASN A 169 -5.23 -24.96 -13.59
C ASN A 169 -4.11 -23.94 -13.39
N ASP A 170 -3.63 -23.31 -14.46
CA ASP A 170 -2.62 -22.24 -14.37
C ASP A 170 -3.18 -21.03 -13.63
N ALA A 171 -4.43 -20.66 -13.91
CA ALA A 171 -5.12 -19.58 -13.21
C ALA A 171 -5.25 -19.87 -11.71
N LYS A 172 -5.67 -21.08 -11.32
CA LYS A 172 -5.71 -21.48 -9.90
C LYS A 172 -4.32 -21.43 -9.26
N ALA A 173 -3.31 -21.96 -9.93
CA ALA A 173 -1.93 -21.94 -9.42
C ALA A 173 -1.42 -20.49 -9.24
N LEU A 174 -1.75 -19.59 -10.17
CA LEU A 174 -1.43 -18.17 -10.06
C LEU A 174 -2.15 -17.52 -8.87
N VAL A 175 -3.44 -17.79 -8.68
CA VAL A 175 -4.19 -17.26 -7.51
C VAL A 175 -3.56 -17.73 -6.20
N TYR A 176 -3.21 -19.01 -6.10
CA TYR A 176 -2.49 -19.52 -4.93
C TYR A 176 -1.14 -18.83 -4.73
N TYR A 177 -0.38 -18.64 -5.80
CA TYR A 177 0.91 -17.95 -5.76
C TYR A 177 0.77 -16.50 -5.29
N ILE A 178 -0.15 -15.73 -5.90
CA ILE A 178 -0.40 -14.34 -5.50
C ILE A 178 -0.84 -14.28 -4.04
N THR A 179 -1.77 -15.16 -3.64
CA THR A 179 -2.27 -15.18 -2.26
C THR A 179 -1.17 -15.51 -1.28
N ASP A 180 -0.30 -16.49 -1.57
CA ASP A 180 0.85 -16.85 -0.73
C ASP A 180 1.80 -15.65 -0.54
N TYR A 181 2.02 -14.85 -1.59
CA TYR A 181 2.84 -13.64 -1.50
C TYR A 181 2.16 -12.49 -0.74
N VAL A 182 0.87 -12.26 -0.97
CA VAL A 182 0.09 -11.21 -0.27
C VAL A 182 -0.07 -11.53 1.21
N THR A 183 -0.25 -12.81 1.54
CA THR A 183 -0.40 -13.29 2.93
C THR A 183 0.93 -13.66 3.58
N LYS A 184 2.05 -13.44 2.89
CA LYS A 184 3.38 -13.77 3.40
C LYS A 184 3.68 -12.92 4.63
N SER A 185 3.77 -13.58 5.79
CA SER A 185 4.16 -12.91 7.04
C SER A 185 5.51 -12.21 6.87
N THR A 186 5.59 -10.97 7.37
CA THR A 186 6.80 -10.16 7.32
C THR A 186 7.95 -10.76 8.15
N LEU A 187 7.62 -11.47 9.22
CA LEU A 187 8.55 -12.24 10.05
C LEU A 187 8.24 -13.73 9.98
N ALA A 188 9.29 -14.55 9.96
CA ALA A 188 9.12 -15.98 10.11
C ALA A 188 8.66 -16.31 11.54
N PHE A 189 7.93 -17.41 11.69
CA PHE A 189 7.33 -17.78 12.97
C PHE A 189 8.37 -17.98 14.10
N HIS A 190 9.56 -18.50 13.78
CA HIS A 190 10.62 -18.70 14.76
C HIS A 190 11.19 -17.38 15.29
N ASP A 191 11.31 -16.37 14.44
CA ASP A 191 11.76 -15.03 14.84
C ASP A 191 10.72 -14.34 15.71
N MET A 192 9.44 -14.43 15.31
CA MET A 192 8.33 -13.91 16.10
C MET A 192 8.28 -14.54 17.50
N PHE A 193 8.51 -15.85 17.61
CA PHE A 193 8.59 -16.55 18.88
C PHE A 193 9.78 -16.08 19.74
N ALA A 194 10.96 -15.94 19.15
CA ALA A 194 12.15 -15.45 19.85
C ALA A 194 11.96 -14.03 20.39
N LEU A 195 11.36 -13.14 19.60
CA LEU A 195 11.02 -11.76 20.00
C LEU A 195 9.96 -11.74 21.12
N ALA A 196 8.93 -12.58 21.02
CA ALA A 196 7.93 -12.72 22.08
C ALA A 196 8.58 -13.20 23.38
N GLN A 197 9.48 -14.20 23.33
CA GLN A 197 10.23 -14.69 24.48
C GLN A 197 11.08 -13.58 25.11
N GLN A 198 11.73 -12.74 24.31
CA GLN A 198 12.47 -11.58 24.80
C GLN A 198 11.56 -10.56 25.49
N GLY A 199 10.36 -10.30 24.93
CA GLY A 199 9.34 -9.45 25.55
C GLY A 199 8.88 -9.96 26.91
N ILE A 200 8.69 -11.28 27.05
CA ILE A 200 8.34 -11.93 28.33
C ILE A 200 9.48 -11.75 29.35
N LYS A 201 10.73 -12.05 28.96
CA LYS A 201 11.90 -11.87 29.84
C LYS A 201 12.06 -10.42 30.30
N SER A 202 11.81 -9.45 29.42
CA SER A 202 11.84 -8.01 29.76
C SER A 202 10.84 -7.65 30.86
N ILE A 203 9.66 -8.28 30.87
CA ILE A 203 8.65 -8.03 31.90
C ILE A 203 9.00 -8.75 33.20
N GLU A 204 9.50 -9.98 33.13
CA GLU A 204 9.97 -10.71 34.31
C GLU A 204 11.08 -9.97 35.05
N GLN A 205 11.99 -9.32 34.32
CA GLN A 205 13.02 -8.46 34.90
C GLN A 205 12.45 -7.17 35.53
N GLN A 206 11.37 -6.62 34.98
CA GLN A 206 10.69 -5.44 35.54
C GLN A 206 9.78 -5.73 36.73
N ARG A 207 9.39 -7.00 36.95
CA ARG A 207 8.59 -7.42 38.12
C ARG A 207 9.28 -7.15 39.48
N VAL A 208 10.55 -6.75 39.49
CA VAL A 208 11.28 -6.36 40.70
C VAL A 208 10.77 -5.02 41.29
N THR A 209 9.99 -4.24 40.55
CA THR A 209 9.35 -3.02 41.06
C THR A 209 7.85 -3.27 41.32
N ASN A 210 7.44 -3.21 42.60
CA ASN A 210 6.09 -3.49 43.08
C ASN A 210 5.00 -2.77 42.27
N SER A 211 4.23 -3.50 41.46
CA SER A 211 3.04 -2.98 40.77
C SER A 211 1.76 -3.61 41.35
N ILE A 212 0.83 -2.74 41.75
CA ILE A 212 -0.52 -3.04 42.25
C ILE A 212 -1.47 -3.33 41.05
N ASP A 213 -0.94 -3.77 39.91
CA ASP A 213 -1.79 -3.97 38.72
C ASP A 213 -2.66 -5.23 38.87
N ASN A 214 -3.91 -5.13 38.43
CA ASN A 214 -4.84 -6.26 38.35
C ASN A 214 -4.34 -7.31 37.35
N ALA A 215 -4.76 -8.57 37.51
CA ALA A 215 -4.34 -9.68 36.64
C ALA A 215 -4.65 -9.44 35.14
N ILE A 216 -5.75 -8.73 34.86
CA ILE A 216 -6.15 -8.32 33.51
C ILE A 216 -5.16 -7.30 32.94
N GLU A 217 -4.80 -6.27 33.70
CA GLU A 217 -3.85 -5.24 33.27
C GLU A 217 -2.45 -5.81 33.05
N LYS A 218 -2.03 -6.73 33.92
CA LYS A 218 -0.77 -7.48 33.75
C LYS A 218 -0.76 -8.25 32.43
N SER A 219 -1.86 -8.92 32.10
CA SER A 219 -2.01 -9.63 30.82
C SER A 219 -2.01 -8.67 29.62
N ARG A 220 -2.70 -7.53 29.71
CA ARG A 220 -2.71 -6.51 28.65
C ARG A 220 -1.31 -5.92 28.43
N LYS A 221 -0.59 -5.58 29.49
CA LYS A 221 0.80 -5.09 29.41
C LYS A 221 1.74 -6.12 28.80
N LEU A 222 1.56 -7.40 29.13
CA LEU A 222 2.32 -8.50 28.52
C LEU A 222 2.11 -8.60 27.02
N VAL A 223 0.86 -8.68 26.58
CA VAL A 223 0.53 -8.77 25.15
C VAL A 223 1.03 -7.52 24.40
N LEU A 224 0.80 -6.33 24.96
CA LEU A 224 1.26 -5.08 24.35
C LEU A 224 2.78 -5.01 24.24
N ARG A 225 3.52 -5.49 25.24
CA ARG A 225 4.98 -5.53 25.20
C ARG A 225 5.49 -6.51 24.15
N CYS A 226 4.94 -7.73 24.09
CA CYS A 226 5.30 -8.70 23.06
C CYS A 226 4.99 -8.15 21.66
N TYR A 227 3.82 -7.53 21.47
CA TYR A 227 3.45 -6.90 20.21
C TYR A 227 4.41 -5.76 19.83
N ASN A 228 4.69 -4.84 20.75
CA ASN A 228 5.60 -3.72 20.49
C ASN A 228 7.01 -4.20 20.18
N MET A 229 7.49 -5.27 20.82
CA MET A 229 8.78 -5.89 20.50
C MET A 229 8.80 -6.44 19.07
N ILE A 230 7.76 -7.20 18.69
CA ILE A 230 7.62 -7.75 17.33
C ILE A 230 7.55 -6.61 16.30
N ALA A 231 6.73 -5.59 16.54
CA ALA A 231 6.57 -4.44 15.64
C ALA A 231 7.87 -3.62 15.53
N SER A 232 8.61 -3.43 16.62
CA SER A 232 9.85 -2.65 16.63
C SER A 232 11.01 -3.32 15.89
N GLN A 233 11.01 -4.65 15.83
CA GLN A 233 12.04 -5.45 15.17
C GLN A 233 11.58 -5.93 13.79
N GLN A 234 10.52 -5.33 13.24
CA GLN A 234 10.05 -5.64 11.90
C GLN A 234 11.05 -5.12 10.88
N GLU A 235 11.64 -6.05 10.11
CA GLU A 235 12.50 -5.70 8.99
C GLU A 235 11.69 -5.05 7.87
N VAL A 236 12.24 -3.97 7.32
CA VAL A 236 11.67 -3.24 6.19
C VAL A 236 12.53 -3.51 4.96
N SER A 237 11.90 -3.69 3.80
CA SER A 237 12.63 -3.90 2.54
C SER A 237 13.56 -2.72 2.25
N GLY A 238 14.79 -3.00 1.81
CA GLY A 238 15.75 -1.96 1.42
C GLY A 238 15.20 -1.02 0.33
N VAL A 239 14.32 -1.52 -0.55
CA VAL A 239 13.64 -0.71 -1.57
C VAL A 239 12.67 0.29 -0.93
N GLN A 240 11.93 -0.12 0.10
CA GLN A 240 11.02 0.75 0.82
C GLN A 240 11.79 1.82 1.61
N VAL A 241 12.91 1.44 2.24
CA VAL A 241 13.81 2.39 2.91
C VAL A 241 14.38 3.40 1.92
N ALA A 242 14.86 2.94 0.76
CA ALA A 242 15.36 3.82 -0.30
C ALA A 242 14.27 4.78 -0.81
N SER A 243 13.05 4.29 -1.05
CA SER A 243 11.90 5.13 -1.45
C SER A 243 11.63 6.24 -0.43
N TYR A 244 11.63 5.88 0.86
CA TYR A 244 11.42 6.84 1.94
C TYR A 244 12.55 7.87 2.03
N LEU A 245 13.81 7.45 1.91
CA LEU A 245 14.98 8.33 1.91
C LEU A 245 15.01 9.28 0.71
N MET A 246 14.54 8.81 -0.45
CA MET A 246 14.39 9.61 -1.67
C MET A 246 13.15 10.50 -1.65
N ASN A 247 12.36 10.46 -0.57
CA ASN A 247 11.10 11.18 -0.42
C ASN A 247 10.13 10.92 -1.59
N TYR A 248 10.10 9.67 -2.05
CA TYR A 248 9.10 9.19 -2.99
C TYR A 248 7.85 8.77 -2.23
N ASP A 249 6.69 9.19 -2.74
CA ASP A 249 5.42 8.77 -2.19
C ASP A 249 5.24 7.26 -2.32
N ASP A 250 4.64 6.65 -1.31
CA ASP A 250 4.34 5.23 -1.24
C ASP A 250 2.93 4.89 -1.78
N HIS A 251 2.23 5.88 -2.34
CA HIS A 251 0.88 5.75 -2.85
C HIS A 251 0.65 6.62 -4.08
N TYR A 252 -0.27 6.17 -4.93
CA TYR A 252 -0.81 6.98 -6.02
C TYR A 252 -2.25 7.34 -5.67
N THR A 253 -2.54 8.63 -5.55
CA THR A 253 -3.87 9.12 -5.22
C THR A 253 -4.37 10.09 -6.29
N THR A 254 -5.61 9.91 -6.69
CA THR A 254 -6.30 10.84 -7.60
C THR A 254 -6.86 12.07 -6.89
N HIS A 255 -7.04 11.96 -5.58
CA HIS A 255 -7.63 12.99 -4.72
C HIS A 255 -6.72 13.26 -3.52
N THR A 256 -6.81 14.46 -2.98
CA THR A 256 -6.23 14.79 -1.68
C THR A 256 -7.21 14.35 -0.59
N PHE A 257 -6.67 13.79 0.49
CA PHE A 257 -7.46 13.30 1.62
C PHE A 257 -7.16 14.12 2.88
N ARG A 258 -8.16 14.29 3.74
CA ARG A 258 -7.99 14.95 5.05
C ARG A 258 -8.76 14.20 6.13
N ASN A 259 -8.11 13.98 7.26
CA ASN A 259 -8.73 13.28 8.37
C ASN A 259 -9.80 14.16 9.06
N LEU A 260 -11.00 13.62 9.21
CA LEU A 260 -12.07 14.19 10.01
C LEU A 260 -12.22 13.34 11.28
N PHE A 261 -11.70 13.85 12.40
CA PHE A 261 -11.74 13.16 13.69
C PHE A 261 -13.12 13.32 14.34
N LEU A 262 -13.93 12.26 14.32
CA LEU A 262 -15.31 12.29 14.83
C LEU A 262 -15.39 12.18 16.35
N ILE A 263 -14.38 11.60 16.99
CA ILE A 263 -14.43 11.27 18.43
C ILE A 263 -14.61 12.51 19.32
N SER A 264 -13.94 13.62 19.00
CA SER A 264 -14.04 14.86 19.76
C SER A 264 -15.43 15.50 19.62
N ILE A 265 -16.03 15.39 18.44
CA ILE A 265 -17.37 15.90 18.16
C ILE A 265 -18.42 15.01 18.83
N GLU A 266 -18.29 13.70 18.76
CA GLU A 266 -19.21 12.75 19.40
C GLU A 266 -19.22 12.92 20.92
N ASN A 267 -18.03 13.06 21.54
CA ASN A 267 -17.89 13.29 22.98
C ASN A 267 -18.56 14.61 23.40
N TYR A 268 -18.38 15.67 22.61
CA TYR A 268 -19.05 16.94 22.87
C TYR A 268 -20.57 16.83 22.74
N LEU A 269 -21.08 16.21 21.67
CA LEU A 269 -22.52 16.02 21.49
C LEU A 269 -23.12 15.16 22.60
N GLN A 270 -22.39 14.14 23.08
CA GLN A 270 -22.82 13.35 24.22
C GLN A 270 -22.90 14.20 25.49
N ALA A 271 -21.89 15.03 25.75
CA ALA A 271 -21.87 15.90 26.93
C ALA A 271 -23.02 16.93 26.91
N GLU A 272 -23.28 17.56 25.76
CA GLU A 272 -24.40 18.48 25.60
C GLU A 272 -25.76 17.80 25.73
N LEU A 273 -25.91 16.58 25.20
CA LEU A 273 -27.12 15.79 25.34
C LEU A 273 -27.36 15.39 26.80
N SER A 274 -26.30 14.99 27.53
CA SER A 274 -26.38 14.73 28.97
C SER A 274 -26.80 15.98 29.76
N LYS A 275 -26.27 17.16 29.42
CA LYS A 275 -26.69 18.43 30.04
C LYS A 275 -28.15 18.76 29.77
N ALA A 276 -28.61 18.59 28.53
CA ALA A 276 -30.00 18.82 28.16
C ALA A 276 -30.95 17.88 28.92
N ARG A 277 -30.57 16.60 29.08
CA ARG A 277 -31.30 15.62 29.90
C ARG A 277 -31.38 16.00 31.38
N LEU A 278 -30.30 16.55 31.94
CA LEU A 278 -30.29 17.04 33.32
C LEU A 278 -31.20 18.26 33.48
N GLN A 279 -31.18 19.20 32.54
CA GLN A 279 -32.07 20.36 32.54
C GLN A 279 -33.55 20.00 32.39
N GLU A 280 -33.89 18.95 31.62
CA GLU A 280 -35.27 18.44 31.53
C GLU A 280 -35.71 17.76 32.85
N LYS A 281 -34.82 17.05 33.54
CA LYS A 281 -35.11 16.45 34.86
C LYS A 281 -35.32 17.49 35.95
N ASP A 282 -34.55 18.58 35.95
CA ASP A 282 -34.74 19.70 36.89
C ASP A 282 -36.11 20.39 36.73
N ILE A 283 -36.76 20.27 35.55
CA ILE A 283 -38.10 20.81 35.30
C ILE A 283 -39.21 19.85 35.77
N ASP A 284 -38.95 18.52 35.76
CA ASP A 284 -39.90 17.51 36.24
C ASP A 284 -39.78 17.22 37.75
N GLU A 285 -38.64 17.52 38.40
CA GLU A 285 -38.46 17.37 39.85
C GLU A 285 -39.28 18.37 40.69
N GLU A 286 -39.77 19.47 40.11
CA GLU A 286 -40.76 20.34 40.79
C GLU A 286 -42.17 19.71 40.84
N ARG A 287 -42.39 18.51 40.27
CA ARG A 287 -43.76 17.98 40.14
C ARG A 287 -44.05 16.53 40.47
N LEU A 288 -43.11 15.69 40.91
CA LEU A 288 -43.46 14.39 41.53
C LEU A 288 -42.42 13.95 42.56
N GLU A 289 -42.76 14.12 43.84
CA GLU A 289 -42.31 13.20 44.88
C GLU A 289 -42.96 11.82 44.61
N ASP A 290 -42.22 10.76 44.89
CA ASP A 290 -42.54 9.33 44.74
C ASP A 290 -42.43 8.73 43.32
N MET A 291 -41.26 8.11 43.03
CA MET A 291 -41.15 6.66 42.80
C MET A 291 -39.70 6.26 42.47
N THR A 292 -39.08 5.54 43.40
CA THR A 292 -37.75 4.94 43.32
C THR A 292 -37.66 3.89 42.21
N MET A 293 -36.66 3.99 41.33
CA MET A 293 -36.18 2.88 40.49
C MET A 293 -34.64 2.84 40.50
N PRO A 294 -34.03 1.64 40.45
CA PRO A 294 -32.61 1.45 40.74
C PRO A 294 -31.78 1.89 39.53
N PHE A 295 -30.81 2.77 39.76
CA PHE A 295 -29.83 3.22 38.79
C PHE A 295 -28.61 2.29 38.90
N ASP A 296 -28.27 1.60 37.81
CA ASP A 296 -27.02 0.84 37.71
C ASP A 296 -25.83 1.82 37.71
N GLU A 297 -25.13 1.87 38.84
CA GLU A 297 -23.88 2.63 39.06
C GLU A 297 -22.70 1.97 38.34
N GLU A 298 -22.60 2.11 37.01
CA GLU A 298 -21.34 1.92 36.30
C GLU A 298 -21.16 2.95 35.16
N GLN A 299 -21.21 4.23 35.50
CA GLN A 299 -20.51 5.26 34.73
C GLN A 299 -19.81 6.20 35.71
N GLU A 300 -18.50 6.02 35.85
CA GLU A 300 -17.61 6.96 36.52
C GLU A 300 -17.87 8.36 35.95
N GLU A 301 -18.50 9.21 36.77
CA GLU A 301 -18.56 10.66 36.57
C GLU A 301 -17.15 11.24 36.68
N ASP A 302 -16.38 11.17 35.59
CA ASP A 302 -15.20 11.99 35.45
C ASP A 302 -15.64 13.34 34.89
N THR A 303 -16.20 14.20 35.75
CA THR A 303 -16.36 15.66 35.52
C THR A 303 -14.98 16.33 35.45
N LYS A 304 -14.11 15.86 34.57
CA LYS A 304 -12.96 16.63 34.10
C LYS A 304 -13.47 17.60 33.06
N GLN A 305 -13.11 18.87 33.23
CA GLN A 305 -13.19 19.87 32.17
C GLN A 305 -12.79 19.21 30.86
N THR A 306 -13.72 19.10 29.90
CA THR A 306 -13.43 18.45 28.62
C THR A 306 -12.38 19.31 27.92
N GLU A 307 -11.11 18.95 28.06
CA GLU A 307 -10.02 19.68 27.45
C GLU A 307 -10.24 19.70 25.93
N GLU A 308 -10.23 20.90 25.35
CA GLU A 308 -10.41 21.08 23.92
C GLU A 308 -9.22 20.50 23.15
N GLN A 309 -9.49 19.56 22.25
CA GLN A 309 -8.45 18.94 21.43
C GLN A 309 -8.21 19.76 20.15
N PHE A 310 -6.95 20.16 19.94
CA PHE A 310 -6.51 20.85 18.73
C PHE A 310 -5.55 19.97 17.93
N LEU A 311 -5.76 19.90 16.62
CA LEU A 311 -4.83 19.28 15.68
C LEU A 311 -3.81 20.34 15.20
N LEU A 312 -2.53 19.96 15.15
CA LEU A 312 -1.50 20.79 14.53
C LEU A 312 -1.42 20.45 13.04
N GLU A 313 -1.87 21.37 12.19
CA GLU A 313 -1.80 21.21 10.74
C GLU A 313 -0.70 22.11 10.15
N PRO A 314 0.16 21.58 9.25
CA PRO A 314 1.14 22.39 8.55
C PRO A 314 0.44 23.26 7.49
N THR A 315 0.62 24.57 7.58
CA THR A 315 0.20 25.54 6.58
C THR A 315 1.42 26.08 5.84
N GLN A 316 1.38 26.06 4.51
CA GLN A 316 2.42 26.68 3.70
C GLN A 316 2.26 28.20 3.73
N THR A 317 3.27 28.89 4.25
CA THR A 317 3.41 30.35 4.12
C THR A 317 4.61 30.68 3.26
N LYS A 318 4.66 31.90 2.69
CA LYS A 318 5.77 32.37 1.84
C LYS A 318 7.15 32.27 2.51
N ASN A 319 7.22 32.14 3.85
CA ASN A 319 8.44 32.08 4.64
C ASN A 319 8.67 30.70 5.32
N GLY A 320 8.03 29.63 4.83
CA GLY A 320 8.19 28.26 5.32
C GLY A 320 6.91 27.62 5.86
N ALA A 321 7.01 26.37 6.31
CA ALA A 321 5.92 25.64 6.95
C ALA A 321 5.69 26.18 8.37
N ARG A 322 4.47 26.66 8.64
CA ARG A 322 4.03 27.04 9.99
C ARG A 322 2.91 26.11 10.42
N PHE A 323 2.86 25.77 11.70
CA PHE A 323 1.78 24.95 12.25
C PHE A 323 0.61 25.83 12.68
N VAL A 324 -0.61 25.40 12.36
CA VAL A 324 -1.86 26.01 12.77
C VAL A 324 -2.60 25.06 13.69
N MET A 325 -3.14 25.58 14.79
CA MET A 325 -4.03 24.83 15.67
C MET A 325 -5.44 24.86 15.08
N VAL A 326 -5.93 23.68 14.70
CA VAL A 326 -7.22 23.47 14.05
C VAL A 326 -8.12 22.65 14.97
N ASN A 327 -9.33 23.14 15.20
CA ASN A 327 -10.39 22.41 15.90
C ASN A 327 -11.62 22.46 15.02
N THR A 328 -11.78 21.41 14.20
CA THR A 328 -12.82 21.34 13.16
C THR A 328 -14.22 21.52 13.72
N ARG A 329 -14.46 21.08 14.97
CA ARG A 329 -15.74 21.29 15.66
C ARG A 329 -16.01 22.78 15.88
N LEU A 330 -15.07 23.50 16.49
CA LEU A 330 -15.22 24.94 16.75
C LEU A 330 -15.31 25.73 15.44
N ASP A 331 -14.49 25.37 14.45
CA ASP A 331 -14.49 26.01 13.13
C ASP A 331 -15.85 25.85 12.42
N TYR A 332 -16.50 24.69 12.59
CA TYR A 332 -17.84 24.43 12.04
C TYR A 332 -18.96 25.08 12.88
N GLN A 333 -18.86 25.08 14.21
CA GLN A 333 -19.87 25.70 15.10
C GLN A 333 -19.98 27.21 14.89
N HIS A 334 -18.83 27.88 14.73
CA HIS A 334 -18.76 29.33 14.56
C HIS A 334 -18.61 29.75 13.08
N ARG A 335 -19.05 28.90 12.14
CA ARG A 335 -18.98 29.19 10.71
C ARG A 335 -19.84 30.39 10.32
N SER A 336 -19.50 31.01 9.20
CA SER A 336 -20.26 32.12 8.61
C SER A 336 -21.72 31.75 8.36
N LYS A 337 -22.61 32.75 8.35
CA LYS A 337 -24.04 32.56 8.04
C LYS A 337 -24.25 31.95 6.64
N ASP A 338 -23.35 32.24 5.71
CA ASP A 338 -23.41 31.74 4.34
C ASP A 338 -23.08 30.23 4.26
N LEU A 339 -22.41 29.69 5.28
CA LEU A 339 -22.01 28.28 5.38
C LEU A 339 -22.97 27.44 6.23
N LEU A 340 -24.08 28.01 6.71
CA LEU A 340 -25.04 27.28 7.54
C LEU A 340 -25.69 26.08 6.83
N ALA A 341 -25.86 26.17 5.51
CA ALA A 341 -26.48 25.12 4.69
C ALA A 341 -25.57 23.91 4.43
N LEU A 342 -24.28 24.00 4.71
CA LEU A 342 -23.33 22.90 4.51
C LEU A 342 -23.33 21.98 5.72
N CYS A 343 -23.29 20.66 5.48
CA CYS A 343 -22.98 19.68 6.51
C CYS A 343 -21.48 19.70 6.85
N LEU A 344 -21.08 19.05 7.94
CA LEU A 344 -19.67 19.02 8.36
C LEU A 344 -18.76 18.41 7.30
N TYR A 345 -19.23 17.36 6.63
CA TYR A 345 -18.47 16.69 5.57
C TYR A 345 -18.14 17.65 4.42
N ASP A 346 -19.15 18.37 3.91
CA ASP A 346 -18.97 19.33 2.82
C ASP A 346 -18.15 20.54 3.26
N PHE A 347 -18.31 20.98 4.51
CA PHE A 347 -17.49 22.04 5.08
C PHE A 347 -15.99 21.66 5.08
N VAL A 348 -15.65 20.46 5.57
CA VAL A 348 -14.25 19.99 5.61
C VAL A 348 -13.69 19.71 4.21
N SER A 349 -14.54 19.26 3.29
CA SER A 349 -14.16 18.99 1.90
C SER A 349 -13.81 20.28 1.14
N HIS A 350 -14.57 21.35 1.37
CA HIS A 350 -14.46 22.58 0.60
C HIS A 350 -13.70 23.69 1.31
N PHE A 351 -13.50 23.63 2.63
CA PHE A 351 -12.92 24.73 3.40
C PHE A 351 -11.78 24.29 4.32
N HIS A 352 -10.79 25.17 4.47
CA HIS A 352 -9.72 25.03 5.44
C HIS A 352 -9.44 26.34 6.15
N LYS A 353 -8.77 26.21 7.29
CA LYS A 353 -8.35 27.35 8.10
C LYS A 353 -6.98 27.82 7.67
N LYS A 354 -6.82 29.14 7.55
CA LYS A 354 -5.55 29.79 7.19
C LYS A 354 -5.26 30.93 8.17
N LEU A 355 -3.99 31.14 8.47
CA LEU A 355 -3.51 32.32 9.21
C LEU A 355 -3.72 33.59 8.35
N LEU A 356 -4.17 34.67 8.98
CA LEU A 356 -4.32 35.97 8.34
C LEU A 356 -2.97 36.55 7.87
N ASP A 357 -2.89 36.90 6.57
CA ASP A 357 -1.78 37.68 6.02
C ASP A 357 -2.13 39.19 5.99
N LYS A 358 -1.13 40.05 5.73
CA LYS A 358 -1.32 41.52 5.65
C LYS A 358 -2.38 41.94 4.63
N SER A 359 -2.56 41.18 3.54
CA SER A 359 -3.61 41.37 2.53
C SER A 359 -5.02 41.08 3.04
N ASP A 360 -5.13 40.16 3.99
CA ASP A 360 -6.40 39.54 4.39
C ASP A 360 -7.07 40.35 5.52
N ARG A 361 -6.34 41.29 6.14
CA ARG A 361 -6.81 42.16 7.24
C ARG A 361 -7.99 43.05 6.89
N HIS A 362 -8.24 43.31 5.61
CA HIS A 362 -9.40 44.11 5.20
C HIS A 362 -10.72 43.32 5.32
N LEU A 363 -10.68 41.98 5.26
CA LEU A 363 -11.85 41.09 5.31
C LEU A 363 -12.46 41.03 6.71
N ILE A 364 -11.64 41.20 7.75
CA ILE A 364 -12.07 41.15 9.17
C ILE A 364 -12.99 42.33 9.52
N LYS A 365 -12.85 43.48 8.82
CA LYS A 365 -13.63 44.69 9.14
C LYS A 365 -15.12 44.61 8.75
N SER A 366 -15.52 43.57 8.03
CA SER A 366 -16.89 43.42 7.49
C SER A 366 -17.70 42.30 8.15
N ALA A 367 -17.11 41.51 9.04
CA ALA A 367 -17.79 40.40 9.70
C ALA A 367 -18.38 40.89 11.03
N ASN A 368 -19.70 41.03 11.11
CA ASN A 368 -20.45 41.07 12.37
C ASN A 368 -21.31 39.80 12.38
N GLY A 369 -20.75 38.70 12.91
CA GLY A 369 -21.36 37.38 12.78
C GLY A 369 -20.90 36.39 13.86
N PRO A 370 -21.45 35.16 13.89
CA PRO A 370 -21.05 34.11 14.84
C PRO A 370 -19.56 33.75 14.77
N GLU A 371 -18.87 34.16 13.71
CA GLU A 371 -17.41 34.10 13.54
C GLU A 371 -16.65 34.86 14.63
N ASP A 372 -17.18 35.98 15.13
CA ASP A 372 -16.52 36.80 16.16
C ASP A 372 -16.46 36.11 17.53
N ALA A 373 -17.35 35.13 17.76
CA ALA A 373 -17.33 34.30 18.97
C ALA A 373 -16.29 33.18 18.91
N HIS A 374 -15.66 32.94 17.74
CA HIS A 374 -14.63 31.93 17.60
C HIS A 374 -13.33 32.37 18.33
N PRO A 375 -12.69 31.52 19.16
CA PRO A 375 -11.48 31.90 19.93
C PRO A 375 -10.31 32.40 19.07
N GLN A 376 -10.29 32.05 17.78
CA GLN A 376 -9.24 32.42 16.82
C GLN A 376 -9.71 33.42 15.72
N ALA A 377 -10.86 34.07 15.89
CA ALA A 377 -11.44 35.00 14.89
C ALA A 377 -10.50 36.13 14.47
N SER A 378 -9.68 36.63 15.41
CA SER A 378 -8.74 37.73 15.18
C SER A 378 -7.46 37.33 14.44
N SER A 379 -7.18 36.03 14.33
CA SER A 379 -5.89 35.49 13.84
C SER A 379 -6.02 34.57 12.63
N HIS A 380 -7.19 33.97 12.41
CA HIS A 380 -7.42 32.97 11.37
C HIS A 380 -8.69 33.26 10.58
N ILE A 381 -8.72 32.79 9.33
CA ILE A 381 -9.90 32.84 8.45
C ILE A 381 -10.14 31.48 7.80
N VAL A 382 -11.40 31.18 7.51
CA VAL A 382 -11.82 29.99 6.78
C VAL A 382 -11.87 30.33 5.29
N ILE A 383 -11.15 29.56 4.46
CA ILE A 383 -11.03 29.80 3.01
C ILE A 383 -11.40 28.53 2.26
N LYS A 384 -12.05 28.72 1.10
CA LYS A 384 -12.36 27.64 0.18
C LYS A 384 -11.08 27.03 -0.42
N HIS A 385 -10.99 25.71 -0.48
CA HIS A 385 -9.94 25.00 -1.20
C HIS A 385 -9.98 25.30 -2.70
N THR A 386 -8.81 25.29 -3.34
CA THR A 386 -8.70 25.38 -4.82
C THR A 386 -9.28 24.15 -5.50
N ASN A 387 -8.97 22.97 -4.96
CA ASN A 387 -9.54 21.69 -5.35
C ASN A 387 -10.19 21.03 -4.11
N PRO A 388 -11.40 20.45 -4.23
CA PRO A 388 -12.06 19.79 -3.11
C PRO A 388 -11.22 18.62 -2.60
N VAL A 389 -11.19 18.47 -1.29
CA VAL A 389 -10.50 17.39 -0.58
C VAL A 389 -11.53 16.34 -0.18
N VAL A 390 -11.13 15.07 -0.06
CA VAL A 390 -12.01 13.99 0.41
C VAL A 390 -11.80 13.79 1.92
N PRO A 391 -12.78 14.12 2.77
CA PRO A 391 -12.70 13.82 4.20
C PRO A 391 -12.70 12.31 4.46
N VAL A 392 -11.73 11.85 5.26
CA VAL A 392 -11.63 10.48 5.76
C VAL A 392 -12.10 10.48 7.20
N LEU A 393 -13.21 9.79 7.47
CA LEU A 393 -13.77 9.71 8.82
C LEU A 393 -12.87 8.85 9.71
N VAL A 394 -12.29 9.47 10.74
CA VAL A 394 -11.43 8.81 11.72
C VAL A 394 -12.12 8.82 13.08
N GLY A 395 -12.36 7.64 13.63
CA GLY A 395 -13.05 7.51 14.92
C GLY A 395 -13.93 6.28 14.96
N PRO A 396 -14.89 6.24 15.90
CA PRO A 396 -15.79 5.11 16.02
C PRO A 396 -16.64 4.94 14.76
N GLN A 397 -16.95 3.68 14.45
CA GLN A 397 -17.82 3.36 13.32
C GLN A 397 -19.22 3.93 13.54
N ILE A 398 -19.78 4.51 12.48
CA ILE A 398 -21.18 4.94 12.48
C ILE A 398 -22.04 3.69 12.69
N PRO A 399 -22.84 3.62 13.77
CA PRO A 399 -23.64 2.45 14.07
C PRO A 399 -24.76 2.25 13.03
N ARG A 400 -25.37 1.06 13.02
CA ARG A 400 -26.50 0.78 12.10
C ARG A 400 -27.78 1.43 12.62
N GLN A 401 -28.55 2.04 11.71
CA GLN A 401 -29.85 2.67 12.02
C GLN A 401 -30.87 1.70 12.63
N GLU A 402 -30.84 0.43 12.20
CA GLU A 402 -31.86 -0.59 12.50
C GLU A 402 -31.85 -1.10 13.94
N ARG A 403 -30.78 -0.81 14.72
CA ARG A 403 -30.67 -1.27 16.11
C ARG A 403 -31.14 -0.19 17.07
N GLU A 404 -32.14 -0.51 17.87
CA GLU A 404 -32.74 0.40 18.84
C GLU A 404 -31.72 0.91 19.87
N GLU A 405 -30.87 0.01 20.39
CA GLU A 405 -29.78 0.33 21.33
C GLU A 405 -28.76 1.36 20.78
N THR A 406 -28.57 1.40 19.46
CA THR A 406 -27.59 2.32 18.84
C THR A 406 -28.23 3.49 18.09
N ARG A 407 -29.55 3.63 18.15
CA ARG A 407 -30.31 4.64 17.40
C ARG A 407 -29.96 6.07 17.83
N GLU A 408 -29.75 6.29 19.13
CA GLU A 408 -29.31 7.59 19.66
C GLU A 408 -27.93 7.96 19.13
N ARG A 409 -27.00 7.01 19.16
CA ARG A 409 -25.64 7.21 18.64
C ARG A 409 -25.62 7.41 17.13
N TYR A 410 -26.46 6.68 16.38
CA TYR A 410 -26.64 6.87 14.94
C TYR A 410 -27.15 8.28 14.62
N SER A 411 -28.15 8.74 15.37
CA SER A 411 -28.72 10.08 15.18
C SER A 411 -27.68 11.17 15.45
N ARG A 412 -26.85 11.02 16.50
CA ARG A 412 -25.73 11.93 16.77
C ARG A 412 -24.69 11.95 15.64
N ALA A 413 -24.33 10.77 15.11
CA ALA A 413 -23.38 10.65 14.01
C ALA A 413 -23.89 11.17 12.66
N LEU A 414 -25.21 11.30 12.48
CA LEU A 414 -25.82 11.93 11.29
C LEU A 414 -26.02 13.44 11.44
N LEU A 415 -26.07 13.95 12.67
CA LEU A 415 -26.18 15.39 12.95
C LEU A 415 -24.84 16.12 12.80
N THR A 416 -23.73 15.38 12.81
CA THR A 416 -22.41 15.84 12.40
C THR A 416 -22.30 15.78 10.89
#